data_AF-A0A4Q1CCT8-F1
#
_entry.id   AF-A0A4Q1CCT8-F1
#
_cell.length_a   1.000
_cell.length_b   1.000
_cell.length_c   1.000
_cell.angle_alpha   90.00
_cell.angle_beta   90.00
_cell.angle_gamma   90.00
#
_symmetry.space_group_name_H-M   'P 1'
#
loop_
_entity.id
_entity.type
_entity.pdbx_description
1 polymer ?
#
loop_
_entity_poly.entity_id
_entity_poly.type
_entity_poly.pdbx_seq_one_letter_code
_entity_poly.pdbx_strand_id
1 'polypeptide(L)' 'MKNHTDYEAHHSSSIIARHEAIATLAHDLWLRAGRPENQAQAHWLEAEQALVDAPPEDGLTQPLLPVDF' A
#
# COMPACT_ATOMS: atom_id res chain seq x y z
N MET A 1 -23.81 34.55 -2.86
CA MET A 1 -23.47 33.16 -3.22
C MET A 1 -21.95 33.02 -3.24
N LYS A 2 -21.35 32.32 -2.29
CA LYS A 2 -19.93 31.93 -2.33
C LYS A 2 -19.93 30.41 -2.47
N ASN A 3 -19.69 29.93 -3.68
CA ASN A 3 -19.65 28.51 -3.97
C ASN A 3 -18.37 27.95 -3.34
N HIS A 4 -18.58 27.16 -2.31
CA HIS A 4 -17.57 26.50 -1.50
C HIS A 4 -17.12 25.25 -2.28
N THR A 5 -16.19 25.42 -3.21
CA THR A 5 -15.70 24.33 -4.08
C THR A 5 -14.20 24.12 -3.91
N ASP A 6 -13.71 24.25 -2.68
CA ASP A 6 -12.30 24.03 -2.30
C ASP A 6 -12.11 22.75 -1.46
N TYR A 7 -13.12 21.88 -1.36
CA TYR A 7 -13.11 20.72 -0.44
C TYR A 7 -12.83 19.35 -1.10
N GLU A 8 -12.70 19.26 -2.43
CA GLU A 8 -12.64 17.96 -3.13
C GLU A 8 -11.29 17.61 -3.79
N ALA A 9 -10.29 18.49 -3.79
CA ALA A 9 -9.01 18.17 -4.43
C ALA A 9 -8.10 17.27 -3.57
N HIS A 10 -8.27 17.25 -2.25
CA HIS A 10 -7.36 16.53 -1.35
C HIS A 10 -7.74 15.05 -1.16
N HIS A 11 -9.03 14.68 -1.30
CA HIS A 11 -9.45 13.28 -1.19
C HIS A 11 -9.12 12.47 -2.46
N SER A 12 -9.24 13.06 -3.65
CA SER A 12 -8.94 12.36 -4.90
C SER A 12 -7.46 12.03 -5.07
N SER A 13 -6.54 12.92 -4.69
CA SER A 13 -5.09 12.63 -4.77
C SER A 13 -4.67 11.50 -3.83
N SER A 14 -5.23 11.44 -2.61
CA SER A 14 -4.90 10.39 -1.65
C SER A 14 -5.46 9.02 -2.05
N ILE A 15 -6.63 8.98 -2.70
CA ILE A 15 -7.25 7.72 -3.17
C ILE A 15 -6.52 7.20 -4.42
N ILE A 16 -6.16 8.10 -5.34
CA ILE A 16 -5.39 7.74 -6.54
C ILE A 16 -4.02 7.20 -6.14
N ALA A 17 -3.31 7.88 -5.23
CA ALA A 17 -2.00 7.43 -4.74
C ALA A 17 -2.07 6.06 -4.05
N ARG A 18 -3.13 5.81 -3.26
CA ARG A 18 -3.35 4.50 -2.63
C ARG A 18 -3.62 3.40 -3.66
N HIS A 19 -4.46 3.67 -4.67
CA HIS A 19 -4.71 2.72 -5.74
C HIS A 19 -3.44 2.37 -6.53
N GLU A 20 -2.61 3.36 -6.85
CA GLU A 20 -1.34 3.13 -7.55
C GLU A 20 -0.37 2.29 -6.72
N ALA A 21 -0.30 2.52 -5.40
CA ALA A 21 0.51 1.72 -4.48
C ALA A 21 0.03 0.26 -4.43
N ILE A 22 -1.28 0.03 -4.32
CA ILE A 22 -1.88 -1.31 -4.33
C ILE A 22 -1.59 -2.00 -5.66
N ALA A 23 -1.80 -1.32 -6.79
CA ALA A 23 -1.58 -1.88 -8.12
C ALA A 23 -0.13 -2.28 -8.34
N THR A 24 0.81 -1.43 -7.92
CA THR A 24 2.25 -1.70 -8.02
C THR A 24 2.64 -2.93 -7.23
N LEU A 25 2.19 -3.02 -5.96
CA LEU A 25 2.50 -4.14 -5.09
C LEU A 25 1.84 -5.44 -5.55
N ALA A 26 0.56 -5.39 -5.94
CA ALA A 26 -0.18 -6.53 -6.46
C ALA A 26 0.48 -7.10 -7.73
N HIS A 27 0.95 -6.22 -8.62
CA HIS A 27 1.65 -6.61 -9.82
C HIS A 27 3.00 -7.25 -9.50
N ASP A 28 3.78 -6.70 -8.57
CA ASP A 28 5.05 -7.30 -8.14
C ASP A 28 4.85 -8.70 -7.53
N LEU A 29 3.86 -8.87 -6.66
CA LEU A 29 3.47 -10.16 -6.09
C LEU A 29 3.07 -11.15 -7.19
N TRP A 30 2.25 -10.72 -8.15
CA TRP A 30 1.82 -11.55 -9.29
C TRP A 30 3.00 -11.97 -10.18
N LEU A 31 3.96 -11.08 -10.41
CA LEU A 31 5.19 -11.38 -11.14
C LEU A 31 6.03 -12.44 -10.40
N ARG A 32 6.24 -12.28 -9.09
CA ARG A 32 7.00 -13.22 -8.26
C ARG A 32 6.37 -14.60 -8.19
N ALA A 33 5.04 -14.67 -8.17
CA ALA A 33 4.29 -15.92 -8.19
C ALA A 33 4.33 -16.64 -9.56
N GLY A 34 4.96 -16.07 -10.58
CA GLY A 34 5.06 -16.67 -11.91
C GLY A 34 3.87 -16.37 -12.83
N ARG A 35 3.17 -15.25 -12.59
CA ARG A 35 2.00 -14.80 -13.35
C ARG A 35 0.86 -15.83 -13.43
N PRO A 36 0.41 -16.39 -12.29
CA PRO A 36 -0.69 -17.34 -12.28
C PRO A 36 -1.97 -16.71 -12.84
N GLU A 37 -2.56 -17.39 -13.81
CA GLU A 37 -3.87 -17.06 -14.37
C GLU A 37 -4.94 -17.31 -13.30
N ASN A 38 -5.91 -16.43 -13.15
CA ASN A 38 -6.97 -16.45 -12.11
C ASN A 38 -6.57 -16.06 -10.68
N GLN A 39 -5.31 -15.75 -10.38
CA GLN A 39 -4.92 -15.33 -9.02
C GLN A 39 -4.66 -13.84 -8.88
N ALA A 40 -4.77 -13.04 -9.95
CA ALA A 40 -4.53 -11.59 -9.90
C ALA A 40 -5.35 -10.88 -8.80
N GLN A 41 -6.61 -11.29 -8.59
CA GLN A 41 -7.46 -10.73 -7.54
C GLN A 41 -6.98 -11.08 -6.12
N ALA A 42 -6.44 -12.29 -5.91
CA ALA A 42 -5.87 -12.69 -4.62
C ALA A 42 -4.63 -11.86 -4.28
N HIS A 43 -3.76 -11.60 -5.28
CA HIS A 43 -2.56 -10.77 -5.10
C HIS A 43 -2.91 -9.29 -4.89
N TRP A 44 -4.01 -8.82 -5.49
CA TRP A 44 -4.55 -7.48 -5.21
C TRP A 44 -5.00 -7.35 -3.75
N LEU A 45 -5.78 -8.31 -3.26
CA LEU A 45 -6.28 -8.29 -1.88
C LEU A 45 -5.14 -8.42 -0.85
N GLU A 46 -4.10 -9.17 -1.18
CA GLU A 46 -2.87 -9.27 -0.37
C GLU A 46 -2.12 -7.93 -0.33
N ALA A 47 -1.98 -7.24 -1.46
CA ALA A 47 -1.37 -5.93 -1.54
C ALA A 47 -2.17 -4.86 -0.77
N GLU A 48 -3.50 -4.90 -0.82
CA GLU A 48 -4.37 -4.02 -0.03
C GLU A 48 -4.15 -4.21 1.47
N GLN A 49 -4.10 -5.47 1.93
CA GLN A 49 -3.85 -5.79 3.33
C GLN A 49 -2.45 -5.35 3.75
N ALA A 50 -1.43 -5.60 2.94
CA ALA A 50 -0.06 -5.20 3.25
C ALA A 50 0.08 -3.67 3.40
N LEU A 51 -0.64 -2.87 2.61
CA LEU A 51 -0.61 -1.40 2.71
C LEU A 51 -1.50 -0.84 3.83
N VAL A 52 -2.46 -1.61 4.33
CA VAL A 52 -3.26 -1.25 5.51
C VAL A 52 -2.51 -1.62 6.80
N ASP A 53 -1.84 -2.76 6.79
CA ASP A 53 -1.11 -3.30 7.94
C ASP A 53 0.30 -2.71 8.06
N ALA A 54 0.89 -2.20 6.98
CA ALA A 54 2.12 -1.42 7.04
C ALA A 54 1.85 -0.14 7.85
N PRO A 55 2.38 -0.02 9.08
CA PRO A 55 2.42 1.29 9.73
C PRO A 55 3.30 2.21 8.87
N PRO A 56 3.14 3.54 8.94
CA PRO A 56 4.14 4.43 8.39
C PRO A 56 5.46 4.14 9.12
N GLU A 57 6.33 3.35 8.49
CA GLU A 57 7.59 2.92 9.05
C GLU A 57 8.59 4.08 9.03
N ASP A 58 8.28 5.14 9.77
CA ASP A 58 9.26 6.08 10.28
C ASP A 58 9.79 5.48 11.59
N GLY A 59 10.81 4.62 11.48
CA GLY A 59 11.58 4.17 12.63
C GLY A 59 11.87 2.68 12.70
N LEU A 60 12.91 2.25 11.98
CA LEU A 60 13.95 1.34 12.49
C LEU A 60 13.49 0.21 13.43
N THR A 61 12.74 -0.77 12.94
CA THR A 61 12.74 -2.10 13.58
C THR A 61 13.99 -2.86 13.11
N GLN A 62 15.17 -2.38 13.54
CA GLN A 62 16.28 -3.30 13.71
C GLN A 62 15.91 -4.19 14.90
N PRO A 63 16.04 -5.52 14.82
CA PRO A 63 16.03 -6.33 16.03
C PRO A 63 17.21 -5.85 16.87
N LEU A 64 16.90 -5.12 17.95
CA LEU A 64 17.83 -4.85 19.04
C LEU A 64 18.28 -6.21 19.56
N LEU A 65 19.36 -6.73 18.98
CA LEU A 65 20.07 -7.86 19.53
C LEU A 65 20.37 -7.49 21.00
N PRO A 66 20.08 -8.39 21.96
CA PRO A 66 20.52 -8.16 23.32
C PRO A 66 22.03 -8.03 23.27
N VAL A 67 22.53 -6.84 23.60
CA VAL A 67 23.93 -6.64 23.95
C VAL A 67 24.16 -7.50 25.18
N ASP A 68 24.75 -8.67 24.94
CA ASP A 68 25.20 -9.58 25.97
C ASP A 68 26.53 -9.03 26.52
N PHE A 69 26.50 -8.72 27.83
CA PHE A 69 27.53 -8.40 28.83
C PHE A 69 28.78 -7.58 28.47
#